data_AF-A0A4U9TGF0-F1
#
_entry.id   AF-A0A4U9TGF0-F1
#
_cell.length_a   1.000
_cell.length_b   1.000
_cell.length_c   1.000
_cell.angle_alpha   90.00
_cell.angle_beta   90.00
_cell.angle_gamma   90.00
#
_symmetry.space_group_name_H-M   'P 1'
#
loop_
_entity.id
_entity.type
_entity.pdbx_description
1 polymer ?
#
loop_
_entity_poly.entity_id
_entity_poly.type
_entity_poly.pdbx_seq_one_letter_code
_entity_poly.pdbx_strand_id
1 'polypeptide(L)'
;MFNFSFINELTLGGWLGGALQWHFAGMWLFGINGLCYLLINLFSGRFKRQFWPLSPRQFVADLWAALCGKLSHADLRHYNMVQRVAYLVAIVVSVLMVLSGLVLWKSVQFPLLRTLLGGYDAARYVHFFAMTALVGFVVIHLVMVALVPRTLLAMLRGR
;
A
#
# COMPACT_ATOMS: atom_id res chain seq x y z
N MET A 1 -7.56 15.17 -15.75
CA MET A 1 -6.21 14.70 -15.35
C MET A 1 -5.62 13.81 -16.43
N PHE A 2 -6.34 12.82 -16.95
CA PHE A 2 -5.86 12.00 -18.07
C PHE A 2 -7.01 11.65 -19.01
N ASN A 3 -6.73 11.48 -20.31
CA ASN A 3 -7.70 11.11 -21.34
C ASN A 3 -7.76 9.57 -21.50
N PHE A 4 -8.21 8.87 -20.46
CA PHE A 4 -8.53 7.45 -20.55
C PHE A 4 -9.86 7.17 -19.83
N SER A 5 -10.60 6.16 -20.32
CA SER A 5 -11.85 5.71 -19.75
C SER A 5 -11.79 4.21 -19.50
N PHE A 6 -12.37 3.76 -18.40
CA PHE A 6 -12.57 2.33 -18.14
C PHE A 6 -13.90 1.86 -18.74
N ILE A 7 -13.98 0.58 -19.11
CA ILE A 7 -15.21 -0.04 -19.59
C ILE A 7 -16.19 -0.10 -18.41
N ASN A 8 -17.41 0.42 -18.57
CA ASN A 8 -18.40 0.53 -17.51
C ASN A 8 -18.70 -0.83 -16.83
N GLU A 9 -18.67 -1.92 -17.60
CA GLU A 9 -18.88 -3.30 -17.13
C GLU A 9 -17.84 -3.77 -16.11
N LEU A 10 -16.63 -3.20 -16.15
CA LEU A 10 -15.55 -3.49 -15.20
C LEU A 10 -15.58 -2.56 -13.98
N THR A 11 -16.42 -1.52 -13.99
CA THR A 11 -16.51 -0.54 -12.91
C THR A 11 -17.61 -0.90 -11.92
N LEU A 12 -17.34 -0.72 -10.63
CA LEU A 12 -18.35 -0.91 -9.58
C LEU A 12 -19.26 0.31 -9.49
N GLY A 13 -20.57 0.07 -9.47
CA GLY A 13 -21.59 1.10 -9.24
C GLY A 13 -22.24 1.67 -10.50
N GLY A 14 -21.76 1.34 -11.72
CA GLY A 14 -22.44 1.61 -13.01
C GLY A 14 -22.55 3.09 -13.44
N TRP A 15 -22.37 4.03 -12.52
CA TRP A 15 -22.40 5.48 -12.75
C TRP A 15 -21.55 6.19 -11.69
N LEU A 16 -21.33 7.50 -11.84
CA LEU A 16 -20.42 8.27 -10.98
C LEU A 16 -20.76 8.20 -9.48
N GLY A 17 -22.03 8.38 -9.12
CA GLY A 17 -22.44 8.36 -7.71
C GLY A 17 -22.31 6.97 -7.09
N GLY A 18 -22.65 5.91 -7.84
CA GLY A 18 -22.48 4.53 -7.38
C GLY A 18 -21.01 4.17 -7.18
N ALA A 19 -20.14 4.60 -8.09
CA ALA A 19 -18.69 4.40 -7.95
C ALA A 19 -18.13 5.12 -6.71
N LEU A 20 -18.60 6.34 -6.43
CA LEU A 20 -18.24 7.07 -5.21
C LEU A 20 -18.71 6.35 -3.93
N GLN A 21 -19.92 5.78 -3.92
CA GLN A 21 -20.41 5.03 -2.76
C GLN A 21 -19.54 3.81 -2.45
N TRP A 22 -19.20 3.01 -3.47
CA TRP A 22 -18.30 1.86 -3.31
C TRP A 22 -16.90 2.28 -2.88
N HIS A 23 -16.39 3.40 -3.41
CA HIS A 23 -15.12 3.95 -3.00
C HIS A 23 -15.14 4.34 -1.51
N PHE A 24 -16.16 5.06 -1.04
CA PHE A 24 -16.26 5.43 0.36
C PHE A 24 -16.44 4.21 1.29
N ALA A 25 -17.17 3.20 0.86
CA ALA A 25 -17.29 1.94 1.60
C ALA A 25 -15.90 1.27 1.77
N GLY A 26 -15.14 1.16 0.68
CA GLY A 26 -13.77 0.65 0.71
C GLY A 26 -12.81 1.53 1.51
N MET A 27 -12.96 2.85 1.44
CA MET A 27 -12.16 3.83 2.16
C MET A 27 -12.27 3.63 3.67
N TRP A 28 -13.48 3.45 4.21
CA TRP A 28 -13.66 3.21 5.64
C TRP A 28 -13.07 1.89 6.08
N LEU A 29 -13.28 0.82 5.30
CA LEU A 29 -12.67 -0.48 5.58
C LEU A 29 -11.15 -0.36 5.59
N PHE A 30 -10.55 0.25 4.58
CA PHE A 30 -9.11 0.45 4.47
C PHE A 30 -8.57 1.32 5.60
N GLY A 31 -9.20 2.47 5.86
CA GLY A 31 -8.76 3.45 6.85
C GLY A 31 -8.81 2.92 8.28
N ILE A 32 -9.91 2.26 8.66
CA ILE A 32 -10.06 1.69 10.01
C ILE A 32 -9.09 0.52 10.20
N ASN A 33 -8.99 -0.42 9.25
CA ASN A 33 -8.06 -1.54 9.36
C ASN A 33 -6.61 -1.07 9.41
N GLY A 34 -6.24 -0.10 8.56
CA GLY A 34 -4.92 0.50 8.55
C GLY A 34 -4.59 1.19 9.87
N LEU A 35 -5.53 1.95 10.43
CA LEU A 35 -5.36 2.61 11.73
C LEU A 35 -5.14 1.59 12.86
N CYS A 36 -5.99 0.55 12.94
CA CYS A 36 -5.82 -0.52 13.91
C CYS A 36 -4.46 -1.21 13.76
N TYR A 37 -4.03 -1.53 12.54
CA TYR A 37 -2.74 -2.14 12.26
C TYR A 37 -1.58 -1.26 12.74
N LEU A 38 -1.62 0.05 12.45
CA LEU A 38 -0.57 0.99 12.87
C LEU A 38 -0.51 1.13 14.39
N LEU A 39 -1.67 1.29 15.05
CA LEU A 39 -1.73 1.39 16.51
C LEU A 39 -1.20 0.12 17.18
N ILE A 40 -1.64 -1.06 16.73
CA ILE A 40 -1.16 -2.34 17.26
C ILE A 40 0.35 -2.45 17.11
N ASN A 41 0.92 -2.12 15.94
CA ASN A 41 2.36 -2.21 15.71
C ASN A 41 3.16 -1.20 16.53
N LEU A 42 2.62 0.00 16.73
CA LEU A 42 3.22 1.04 17.55
C LEU A 42 3.25 0.64 19.03
N PHE A 43 2.12 0.20 19.59
CA PHE A 43 2.02 -0.18 21.00
C PHE A 43 2.69 -1.53 21.31
N SER A 44 2.75 -2.47 20.35
CA SER A 44 3.43 -3.75 20.55
C SER A 44 4.96 -3.64 20.48
N GLY A 45 5.53 -2.49 20.08
CA GLY A 45 6.96 -2.34 19.79
C GLY A 45 7.48 -3.20 18.63
N ARG A 46 6.57 -3.87 17.90
CA ARG A 46 6.89 -4.75 16.75
C ARG A 46 7.55 -3.98 15.61
N PHE A 47 7.17 -2.73 15.42
CA PHE A 47 7.74 -1.89 14.38
C PHE A 47 9.27 -1.79 14.48
N LYS A 48 9.81 -1.61 15.69
CA LYS A 48 11.25 -1.51 15.92
C LYS A 48 11.96 -2.87 15.78
N ARG A 49 11.31 -3.97 16.19
CA ARG A 49 11.87 -5.33 16.11
C ARG A 49 11.86 -5.92 14.70
N GLN A 50 10.88 -5.54 13.88
CA GLN A 50 10.67 -6.13 12.55
C GLN A 50 11.35 -5.34 11.42
N PHE A 51 11.49 -4.02 11.57
CA PHE A 51 12.04 -3.16 10.52
C PHE A 51 13.46 -2.65 10.78
N TRP A 52 14.06 -2.84 11.96
CA TRP A 52 15.42 -2.36 12.27
C TRP A 52 16.37 -3.54 12.55
N PRO A 53 17.63 -3.53 12.07
CA PRO A 53 18.32 -2.48 11.32
C PRO A 53 18.13 -2.55 9.80
N LEU A 54 17.86 -1.39 9.17
CA LEU A 54 17.89 -1.26 7.71
C LEU A 54 19.33 -1.04 7.27
N SER A 55 19.95 -2.04 6.63
CA SER A 55 21.27 -1.93 6.01
C SER A 55 21.15 -1.67 4.50
N PRO A 56 21.55 -0.48 4.00
CA PRO A 56 21.48 -0.15 2.56
C PRO A 56 22.28 -1.10 1.67
N ARG A 57 23.39 -1.64 2.18
CA ARG A 57 24.23 -2.62 1.45
C ARG A 57 23.50 -3.94 1.22
N GLN A 58 22.76 -4.41 2.22
CA GLN A 58 21.95 -5.63 2.11
C GLN A 58 20.75 -5.42 1.18
N PHE A 59 20.13 -4.23 1.22
CA PHE A 59 19.05 -3.90 0.29
C PHE A 59 19.47 -4.01 -1.18
N VAL A 60 20.63 -3.47 -1.57
CA VAL A 60 21.12 -3.55 -2.96
C VAL A 60 21.46 -4.99 -3.36
N ALA A 61 22.08 -5.75 -2.46
CA ALA A 61 22.39 -7.16 -2.70
C ALA A 61 21.12 -8.02 -2.88
N ASP A 62 20.13 -7.81 -2.02
CA ASP A 62 18.85 -8.53 -2.07
C ASP A 62 17.98 -8.09 -3.25
N LEU A 63 18.05 -6.81 -3.65
CA LEU A 63 17.37 -6.31 -4.84
C LEU A 63 17.96 -6.94 -6.10
N TRP A 64 19.29 -7.03 -6.19
CA TRP A 64 19.96 -7.71 -7.30
C TRP A 64 19.63 -9.21 -7.31
N ALA A 65 19.63 -9.87 -6.16
CA ALA A 65 19.26 -11.28 -6.04
C ALA A 65 17.77 -11.52 -6.40
N ALA A 66 16.87 -10.59 -6.07
CA ALA A 66 15.46 -10.63 -6.45
C ALA A 66 15.29 -10.51 -7.96
N LEU A 67 15.97 -9.53 -8.58
CA LEU A 67 15.94 -9.31 -10.02
C LEU A 67 16.55 -10.48 -10.81
N CYS A 68 17.57 -11.15 -10.27
CA CYS A 68 18.17 -12.34 -10.87
C CYS A 68 17.41 -13.65 -10.56
N GLY A 69 16.28 -13.61 -9.85
CA GLY A 69 15.50 -14.80 -9.50
C GLY A 69 16.21 -15.78 -8.54
N LYS A 70 17.33 -15.37 -7.94
CA LYS A 70 18.16 -16.20 -7.03
C LYS A 70 17.86 -15.93 -5.56
N LEU A 71 16.67 -15.41 -5.26
CA LEU A 71 16.27 -15.16 -3.88
C LEU A 71 16.07 -16.51 -3.16
N SER A 72 17.10 -16.95 -2.44
CA SER A 72 17.05 -18.14 -1.60
C SER A 72 16.10 -17.86 -0.43
N HIS A 73 14.86 -18.34 -0.54
CA HIS A 73 13.85 -18.28 0.53
C HIS A 73 14.08 -19.43 1.51
N ALA A 74 15.29 -19.54 2.06
CA ALA A 74 15.66 -20.64 2.96
C ALA A 74 14.94 -20.56 4.32
N ASP A 75 14.39 -19.40 4.69
CA ASP A 75 13.72 -19.21 5.98
C ASP A 75 12.49 -18.29 5.85
N LEU A 76 11.29 -18.89 5.82
CA LEU A 76 9.99 -18.20 5.71
C LEU A 76 9.71 -17.24 6.88
N ARG A 77 10.47 -17.34 7.97
CA ARG A 77 10.36 -16.47 9.15
C ARG A 77 11.16 -15.17 9.01
N HIS A 78 12.10 -15.09 8.07
CA HIS A 78 12.91 -13.91 7.84
C HIS A 78 12.45 -13.16 6.59
N TYR A 79 11.83 -12.00 6.78
CA TYR A 79 11.56 -11.07 5.68
C TYR A 79 12.87 -10.61 5.06
N ASN A 80 12.99 -10.82 3.75
CA ASN A 80 14.09 -10.29 2.96
C ASN A 80 14.07 -8.74 2.99
N MET A 81 15.23 -8.07 2.85
CA MET A 81 15.32 -6.60 2.93
C MET A 81 14.47 -5.91 1.86
N VAL A 82 14.37 -6.50 0.67
CA VAL A 82 13.48 -6.02 -0.40
C VAL A 82 12.02 -6.05 0.04
N GLN A 83 11.58 -7.12 0.71
CA GLN A 83 10.21 -7.22 1.23
C GLN A 83 9.98 -6.20 2.35
N ARG A 84 10.93 -6.03 3.28
CA ARG A 84 10.83 -5.04 4.36
C ARG A 84 10.68 -3.62 3.82
N VAL A 85 11.50 -3.25 2.83
CA VAL A 85 11.41 -1.93 2.17
C VAL A 85 10.11 -1.81 1.40
N ALA A 86 9.68 -2.84 0.66
CA ALA A 86 8.42 -2.82 -0.06
C ALA A 86 7.21 -2.63 0.88
N TYR A 87 7.21 -3.30 2.04
CA TYR A 87 6.17 -3.09 3.07
C TYR A 87 6.22 -1.69 3.67
N LEU A 88 7.41 -1.14 3.94
CA LEU A 88 7.55 0.22 4.44
C LEU A 88 7.02 1.25 3.43
N VAL A 89 7.37 1.08 2.15
CA VAL A 89 6.85 1.90 1.05
C VAL A 89 5.32 1.78 0.97
N ALA A 90 4.78 0.55 1.04
CA ALA A 90 3.34 0.34 1.03
C ALA A 90 2.64 1.05 2.20
N ILE A 91 3.22 1.06 3.41
CA ILE A 91 2.70 1.79 4.56
C ILE A 91 2.70 3.30 4.30
N VAL A 92 3.83 3.86 3.83
CA VAL A 92 3.94 5.30 3.55
C VAL A 92 2.96 5.73 2.46
N VAL A 93 2.88 4.97 1.36
CA VAL A 93 1.93 5.21 0.26
C VAL A 93 0.49 5.12 0.77
N SER A 94 0.18 4.16 1.64
CA SER A 94 -1.15 4.02 2.26
C SER A 94 -1.52 5.24 3.10
N VAL A 95 -0.58 5.75 3.90
CA VAL A 95 -0.80 6.98 4.70
C VAL A 95 -1.02 8.18 3.79
N LEU A 96 -0.19 8.36 2.75
CA LEU A 96 -0.36 9.43 1.77
C LEU A 96 -1.71 9.34 1.03
N MET A 97 -2.15 8.13 0.70
CA MET A 97 -3.44 7.88 0.06
C MET A 97 -4.61 8.33 0.95
N VAL A 98 -4.56 8.01 2.25
CA VAL A 98 -5.59 8.46 3.21
C VAL A 98 -5.57 9.97 3.39
N LEU A 99 -4.39 10.58 3.59
CA LEU A 99 -4.27 12.03 3.80
C LEU A 99 -4.75 12.83 2.58
N SER A 100 -4.34 12.43 1.38
CA SER A 100 -4.82 13.05 0.14
C SER A 100 -6.33 12.82 -0.05
N GLY A 101 -6.85 11.63 0.26
CA GLY A 101 -8.29 11.34 0.21
C GLY A 101 -9.12 12.21 1.15
N LEU A 102 -8.62 12.51 2.36
CA LEU A 102 -9.28 13.42 3.29
C LEU A 102 -9.36 14.86 2.74
N VAL A 103 -8.32 15.33 2.05
CA VAL A 103 -8.35 16.63 1.36
C VAL A 103 -9.36 16.61 0.21
N LEU A 104 -9.44 15.52 -0.56
CA LEU A 104 -10.41 15.42 -1.65
C LEU A 104 -11.86 15.38 -1.14
N TRP A 105 -12.09 14.69 -0.03
CA TRP A 105 -13.43 14.53 0.55
C TRP A 105 -13.89 15.77 1.30
N LYS A 106 -13.00 16.37 2.12
CA LYS A 106 -13.33 17.44 3.08
C LYS A 106 -12.32 18.60 3.06
N SER A 107 -11.98 19.07 1.86
CA SER A 107 -11.00 20.15 1.61
C SER A 107 -11.17 21.39 2.51
N VAL A 108 -12.42 21.81 2.76
CA VAL A 108 -12.75 22.98 3.59
C VAL A 108 -12.53 22.72 5.08
N GLN A 109 -12.71 21.48 5.55
CA GLN A 109 -12.51 21.11 6.96
C GLN A 109 -11.04 20.85 7.28
N PHE A 110 -10.22 20.54 6.27
CA PHE A 110 -8.78 20.28 6.42
C PHE A 110 -7.93 21.30 5.63
N PRO A 111 -8.04 22.61 5.91
CA PRO A 111 -7.36 23.64 5.12
C PRO A 111 -5.84 23.57 5.26
N LEU A 112 -5.31 23.23 6.43
CA LEU A 112 -3.88 23.06 6.65
C LEU A 112 -3.30 21.90 5.84
N LEU A 113 -3.96 20.73 5.89
CA LEU A 113 -3.53 19.54 5.14
C LEU A 113 -3.57 19.78 3.63
N ARG A 114 -4.61 20.47 3.15
CA ARG A 114 -4.71 20.92 1.76
C ARG A 114 -3.52 21.79 1.37
N THR A 115 -3.13 22.75 2.20
CA THR A 115 -1.97 23.61 1.94
C THR A 115 -0.66 22.79 1.93
N LEU A 116 -0.48 21.87 2.88
CA LEU A 116 0.70 20.99 2.94
C LEU A 116 0.83 20.07 1.71
N LEU A 117 -0.30 19.63 1.14
CA LEU A 117 -0.32 18.83 -0.09
C LEU A 117 -0.23 19.66 -1.38
N GLY A 118 -0.05 20.98 -1.29
CA GLY A 118 0.10 21.86 -2.45
C GLY A 118 -1.22 22.29 -3.10
N GLY A 119 -2.35 22.15 -2.39
CA GLY A 119 -3.68 22.52 -2.86
C GLY A 119 -4.54 21.32 -3.25
N TYR A 120 -5.78 21.60 -3.66
CA TYR A 120 -6.74 20.55 -4.03
C TYR A 120 -6.32 19.79 -5.29
N ASP A 121 -5.84 20.49 -6.32
CA ASP A 121 -5.43 19.85 -7.58
C ASP A 121 -4.17 19.01 -7.41
N ALA A 122 -3.19 19.46 -6.63
CA ALA A 122 -2.02 18.67 -6.28
C ALA A 122 -2.43 17.41 -5.48
N ALA A 123 -3.33 17.55 -4.51
CA ALA A 123 -3.83 16.41 -3.74
C ALA A 123 -4.50 15.34 -4.61
N ARG A 124 -5.17 15.72 -5.72
CA ARG A 124 -5.75 14.77 -6.68
C ARG A 124 -4.67 13.95 -7.39
N TYR A 125 -3.58 14.58 -7.82
CA TYR A 125 -2.45 13.86 -8.42
C TYR A 125 -1.77 12.94 -7.40
N VAL A 126 -1.52 13.44 -6.19
CA VAL A 126 -0.94 12.64 -5.10
C VAL A 126 -1.80 11.41 -4.81
N HIS A 127 -3.12 11.59 -4.68
CA HIS A 127 -4.05 10.50 -4.44
C HIS A 127 -4.03 9.46 -5.57
N PHE A 128 -4.08 9.93 -6.82
CA PHE A 128 -4.02 9.06 -8.00
C PHE A 128 -2.74 8.22 -8.03
N PHE A 129 -1.57 8.86 -7.91
CA PHE A 129 -0.30 8.13 -7.92
C PHE A 129 -0.14 7.19 -6.72
N ALA A 130 -0.65 7.57 -5.55
CA ALA A 130 -0.65 6.69 -4.37
C ALA A 130 -1.53 5.44 -4.60
N MET A 131 -2.73 5.60 -5.16
CA MET A 131 -3.59 4.48 -5.55
C MET A 131 -2.91 3.58 -6.59
N THR A 132 -2.32 4.15 -7.64
CA THR A 132 -1.61 3.38 -8.68
C THR A 132 -0.43 2.62 -8.10
N ALA A 133 0.37 3.25 -7.24
CA ALA A 133 1.51 2.61 -6.58
C ALA A 133 1.05 1.45 -5.67
N LEU A 134 -0.05 1.63 -4.92
CA LEU A 134 -0.59 0.57 -4.07
C LEU A 134 -1.12 -0.61 -4.89
N VAL A 135 -1.82 -0.36 -6.00
CA VAL A 135 -2.26 -1.41 -6.93
C VAL A 135 -1.06 -2.15 -7.51
N GLY A 136 -0.02 -1.44 -7.95
CA GLY A 136 1.23 -2.04 -8.44
C GLY A 136 1.90 -2.92 -7.38
N PHE A 137 1.98 -2.45 -6.13
CA PHE A 137 2.47 -3.25 -5.01
C PHE A 137 1.66 -4.54 -4.82
N VAL A 138 0.33 -4.46 -4.85
CA VAL A 138 -0.55 -5.63 -4.71
C VAL A 138 -0.30 -6.63 -5.84
N VAL A 139 -0.19 -6.18 -7.09
CA VAL A 139 0.09 -7.05 -8.24
C VAL A 139 1.43 -7.77 -8.06
N ILE A 140 2.50 -7.04 -7.73
CA ILE A 140 3.83 -7.61 -7.50
C ILE A 140 3.80 -8.60 -6.33
N HIS A 141 3.11 -8.24 -5.24
CA HIS A 141 2.94 -9.08 -4.07
C HIS A 141 2.23 -10.40 -4.41
N LEU A 142 1.12 -10.34 -5.16
CA LEU A 142 0.38 -11.53 -5.59
C LEU A 142 1.21 -12.43 -6.51
N VAL A 143 1.99 -11.85 -7.42
CA VAL A 143 2.92 -12.62 -8.28
C VAL A 143 3.97 -13.34 -7.42
N MET A 144 4.60 -12.65 -6.46
CA MET A 144 5.57 -13.28 -5.56
C MET A 144 4.96 -14.43 -4.76
N VAL A 145 3.73 -14.27 -4.27
CA VAL A 145 3.02 -15.33 -3.53
C VAL A 145 2.65 -16.50 -4.45
N ALA A 146 2.20 -16.23 -5.67
CA ALA A 146 1.85 -17.26 -6.65
C ALA A 146 3.07 -18.10 -7.10
N LEU A 147 4.25 -17.47 -7.22
CA LEU A 147 5.50 -18.16 -7.54
C LEU A 147 5.98 -19.09 -6.40
N VAL A 148 5.53 -18.85 -5.16
CA VAL A 148 5.91 -19.65 -3.98
C VAL A 148 4.66 -20.07 -3.20
N PRO A 149 3.86 -21.02 -3.71
CA PRO A 149 2.55 -21.38 -3.13
C PRO A 149 2.61 -21.95 -1.70
N ARG A 150 3.79 -22.42 -1.26
CA ARG A 150 4.04 -22.81 0.14
C ARG A 150 3.81 -21.65 1.12
N THR A 151 4.07 -20.41 0.70
CA THR A 151 3.83 -19.20 1.52
C THR A 151 2.33 -18.95 1.73
N LEU A 152 1.52 -19.18 0.69
CA LEU A 152 0.07 -18.99 0.75
C LEU A 152 -0.60 -19.98 1.71
N LEU A 153 -0.15 -21.23 1.69
CA LEU A 153 -0.59 -22.25 2.66
C LEU A 153 -0.20 -21.89 4.10
N ALA A 154 1.00 -21.37 4.32
CA ALA A 154 1.44 -20.92 5.64
C ALA A 154 0.64 -19.71 6.14
N MET A 155 0.28 -18.77 5.26
CA MET A 155 -0.58 -17.63 5.59
C MET A 155 -1.99 -18.04 5.99
N LEU A 156 -2.57 -19.03 5.30
CA LEU A 156 -3.93 -19.53 5.62
C LEU A 156 -3.96 -20.41 6.87
N ARG A 157 -2.92 -21.21 7.12
CA ARG A 157 -2.85 -22.12 8.28
C ARG A 157 -2.21 -21.51 9.53
N GLY A 158 -1.53 -20.37 9.40
CA GLY A 158 -0.80 -19.73 10.50
C GLY A 158 0.37 -20.56 11.05
N ARG A 159 0.86 -21.54 10.29
CA ARG A 159 1.96 -22.45 10.64
C ARG A 159 2.86 -22.68 9.44
#